data_AF-A0A7C7WBV0-F1
#
_entry.id   AF-A0A7C7WBV0-F1
#
_cell.length_a   1.000
_cell.length_b   1.000
_cell.length_c   1.000
_cell.angle_alpha   90.00
_cell.angle_beta   90.00
_cell.angle_gamma   90.00
#
_symmetry.space_group_name_H-M   'P 1'
#
loop_
_entity.id
_entity.type
_entity.pdbx_description
1 polymer ?
#
loop_
_entity_poly.entity_id
_entity_poly.type
_entity_poly.pdbx_seq_one_letter_code
_entity_poly.pdbx_strand_id
1 'polypeptide(L)'
;MDKKIIIFDVDGVLIESHGYHQAFKDTVRIGAKKLGFEVNLTDEDIAQFEGMGISSEWHSSAACMAVLLINGTFDLGPLFVSIAKEQAEIPVRIRLERAVSRMAKEAGVDPVHPVSIIQNSETIQSFPFDIFQEMILGSARFEEIYGIKSSLNVESYLYKYDKPLLSMRAKTQLFDWLQKAERGCAIMTNRPTREMPDAKYAQELTGLETIPVSGYGEMGWLAEEFGGEAANYSKPSPIHALSAVLASFGKESNQCLLEAHIATKGDFSDDIMRLDGYEIWVLEDTPAGIMSADAMGKLLRGQGLDVKVNKLGITYSPVKARYLEAQGAQVFENVNIALDGAFR
;
A
#
# COMPACT_ATOMS: atom_id res chain seq x y z
N MET A 1 -13.76 -26.43 17.56
CA MET A 1 -12.33 -26.07 17.39
C MET A 1 -12.29 -24.58 17.09
N ASP A 2 -11.28 -23.89 17.60
CA ASP A 2 -11.14 -22.43 17.48
C ASP A 2 -10.56 -22.08 16.08
N LYS A 3 -11.46 -21.94 15.09
CA LYS A 3 -11.13 -21.62 13.69
C LYS A 3 -10.89 -20.12 13.55
N LYS A 4 -9.63 -19.70 13.37
CA LYS A 4 -9.26 -18.29 13.38
C LYS A 4 -8.23 -17.94 12.31
N ILE A 5 -8.40 -16.79 11.68
CA ILE A 5 -7.41 -16.24 10.74
C ILE A 5 -7.07 -14.82 11.18
N ILE A 6 -5.78 -14.51 11.24
CA ILE A 6 -5.28 -13.15 11.49
C ILE A 6 -4.82 -12.55 10.17
N ILE A 7 -5.28 -11.34 9.86
CA ILE A 7 -4.83 -10.55 8.71
C ILE A 7 -4.20 -9.28 9.25
N PHE A 8 -2.93 -9.04 8.91
CA PHE A 8 -2.23 -7.80 9.22
C PHE A 8 -2.16 -6.89 8.01
N ASP A 9 -2.38 -5.59 8.19
CA ASP A 9 -1.74 -4.60 7.32
C ASP A 9 -0.26 -4.42 7.69
N VAL A 10 0.51 -3.78 6.81
CA VAL A 10 1.92 -3.47 7.05
C VAL A 10 2.08 -2.10 7.72
N ASP A 11 1.64 -1.04 7.07
CA ASP A 11 1.98 0.33 7.45
C ASP A 11 1.11 0.77 8.63
N GLY A 12 1.72 1.28 9.70
CA GLY A 12 1.01 1.66 10.93
C GLY A 12 0.56 0.47 11.81
N VAL A 13 0.69 -0.78 11.32
CA VAL A 13 0.36 -2.01 12.06
C VAL A 13 1.60 -2.81 12.39
N LEU A 14 2.29 -3.35 11.38
CA LEU A 14 3.50 -4.15 11.56
C LEU A 14 4.76 -3.30 11.63
N ILE A 15 4.76 -2.13 10.98
CA ILE A 15 5.88 -1.20 10.95
C ILE A 15 5.41 0.27 10.99
N GLU A 16 6.28 1.16 11.48
CA GLU A 16 6.19 2.59 11.17
C GLU A 16 6.90 2.88 9.85
N SER A 17 6.16 3.40 8.86
CA SER A 17 6.66 3.68 7.51
C SER A 17 7.37 5.03 7.46
N HIS A 18 8.70 5.04 7.63
CA HIS A 18 9.52 6.25 7.53
C HIS A 18 10.36 6.26 6.25
N GLY A 19 10.58 5.09 5.63
CA GLY A 19 11.40 4.93 4.44
C GLY A 19 10.88 5.71 3.24
N TYR A 20 9.59 5.61 2.94
CA TYR A 20 8.99 6.29 1.78
C TYR A 20 9.02 7.82 1.91
N HIS A 21 8.62 8.37 3.07
CA HIS A 21 8.65 9.83 3.28
C HIS A 21 10.06 10.39 3.17
N GLN A 22 11.06 9.71 3.75
CA GLN A 22 12.44 10.14 3.62
C GLN A 22 12.94 10.02 2.17
N ALA A 23 12.61 8.93 1.48
CA ALA A 23 12.94 8.74 0.07
C ALA A 23 12.28 9.78 -0.82
N PHE A 24 11.06 10.22 -0.52
CA PHE A 24 10.35 11.25 -1.28
C PHE A 24 11.08 12.60 -1.17
N LYS A 25 11.39 13.04 0.05
CA LYS A 25 12.16 14.27 0.28
C LYS A 25 13.49 14.26 -0.46
N ASP A 26 14.22 13.15 -0.36
CA ASP A 26 15.52 13.02 -1.00
C ASP A 26 15.43 12.89 -2.53
N THR A 27 14.39 12.23 -3.05
CA THR A 27 14.11 12.15 -4.48
C THR A 27 13.84 13.53 -5.06
N VAL A 28 13.00 14.35 -4.40
CA VAL A 28 12.75 15.73 -4.83
C VAL A 28 14.01 16.56 -4.78
N ARG A 29 14.82 16.46 -3.72
CA ARG A 29 16.09 17.18 -3.58
C ARG A 29 17.08 16.82 -4.68
N ILE A 30 17.33 15.52 -4.90
CA ILE A 30 18.28 15.05 -5.92
C ILE A 30 17.76 15.34 -7.32
N GLY A 31 16.46 15.12 -7.56
CA GLY A 31 15.86 15.38 -8.86
C GLY A 31 15.87 16.86 -9.22
N ALA A 32 15.50 17.74 -8.30
CA ALA A 32 15.59 19.18 -8.50
C ALA A 32 17.02 19.62 -8.83
N LYS A 33 18.02 19.04 -8.15
CA LYS A 33 19.44 19.31 -8.43
C LYS A 33 19.84 18.89 -9.84
N LYS A 34 19.35 17.75 -10.36
CA LYS A 34 19.55 17.32 -11.76
C LYS A 34 18.92 18.31 -12.76
N LEU A 35 17.85 18.99 -12.38
CA LEU A 35 17.20 20.05 -13.15
C LEU A 35 17.84 21.44 -12.97
N GLY A 36 18.88 21.58 -12.13
CA GLY A 36 19.55 22.85 -11.87
C GLY A 36 18.93 23.70 -10.75
N PHE A 37 18.07 23.11 -9.91
CA PHE A 37 17.42 23.77 -8.78
C PHE A 37 17.91 23.23 -7.43
N GLU A 38 17.83 24.06 -6.39
CA GLU A 38 18.03 23.64 -5.00
C GLU A 38 16.72 23.84 -4.23
N VAL A 39 16.12 22.75 -3.76
CA VAL A 39 14.79 22.76 -3.16
C VAL A 39 14.76 21.79 -1.97
N ASN A 40 13.82 22.01 -1.06
CA ASN A 40 13.52 21.10 0.02
C ASN A 40 12.01 20.90 0.09
N LEU A 41 11.58 19.65 0.09
CA LEU A 41 10.19 19.27 0.34
C LEU A 41 9.96 19.17 1.86
N THR A 42 8.88 19.79 2.36
CA THR A 42 8.53 19.78 3.79
C THR A 42 7.50 18.71 4.11
N ASP A 43 7.36 18.37 5.40
CA ASP A 43 6.28 17.48 5.86
C ASP A 43 4.88 18.07 5.60
N GLU A 44 4.76 19.40 5.60
CA GLU A 44 3.50 20.07 5.26
C GLU A 44 3.13 19.89 3.78
N ASP A 45 4.11 19.92 2.88
CA ASP A 45 3.89 19.64 1.46
C ASP A 45 3.43 18.18 1.24
N ILE A 46 4.08 17.23 1.93
CA ILE A 46 3.70 15.80 1.90
C ILE A 46 2.26 15.64 2.39
N ALA A 47 1.92 16.23 3.54
CA ALA A 47 0.57 16.19 4.09
C ALA A 47 -0.46 16.83 3.15
N GLN A 48 -0.09 17.86 2.37
CA GLN A 48 -0.98 18.42 1.34
C GLN A 48 -1.20 17.45 0.18
N PHE A 49 -0.16 16.80 -0.35
CA PHE A 49 -0.33 15.73 -1.35
C PHE A 49 -1.27 14.63 -0.84
N GLU A 50 -1.01 14.11 0.36
CA GLU A 50 -1.84 13.06 0.99
C GLU A 50 -3.29 13.54 1.20
N GLY A 51 -3.48 14.76 1.68
CA GLY A 51 -4.79 15.38 1.89
C GLY A 51 -5.61 15.56 0.61
N MET A 52 -4.96 15.64 -0.55
CA MET A 52 -5.61 15.67 -1.88
C MET A 52 -5.83 14.28 -2.49
N GLY A 53 -5.53 13.23 -1.73
CA GLY A 53 -5.62 11.83 -2.17
C GLY A 53 -4.48 11.43 -3.11
N ILE A 54 -3.30 12.04 -2.96
CA ILE A 54 -2.07 11.70 -3.67
C ILE A 54 -1.13 11.01 -2.68
N SER A 55 -1.36 9.72 -2.47
CA SER A 55 -0.63 8.92 -1.48
C SER A 55 0.56 8.16 -2.08
N SER A 56 0.77 8.24 -3.40
CA SER A 56 1.95 7.65 -4.04
C SER A 56 3.05 8.69 -4.15
N GLU A 57 4.18 8.41 -3.50
CA GLU A 57 5.38 9.24 -3.59
C GLU A 57 5.98 9.22 -5.00
N TRP A 58 5.69 8.20 -5.81
CA TRP A 58 6.06 8.15 -7.22
C TRP A 58 5.39 9.28 -8.00
N HIS A 59 4.06 9.40 -7.84
CA HIS A 59 3.24 10.43 -8.46
C HIS A 59 3.60 11.82 -7.91
N SER A 60 3.80 11.93 -6.60
CA SER A 60 4.12 13.21 -5.95
C SER A 60 5.51 13.70 -6.31
N SER A 61 6.50 12.80 -6.43
CA SER A 61 7.85 13.14 -6.93
C SER A 61 7.80 13.62 -8.37
N ALA A 62 7.07 12.90 -9.24
CA ALA A 62 6.88 13.30 -10.63
C ALA A 62 6.21 14.68 -10.75
N ALA A 63 5.20 14.95 -9.92
CA ALA A 63 4.52 16.24 -9.86
C ALA A 63 5.47 17.38 -9.42
N CYS A 64 6.33 17.13 -8.43
CA CYS A 64 7.36 18.07 -8.01
C CYS A 64 8.32 18.43 -9.16
N MET A 65 8.74 17.43 -9.95
CA MET A 65 9.61 17.68 -11.11
C MET A 65 8.88 18.44 -12.22
N ALA A 66 7.62 18.10 -12.48
CA ALA A 66 6.79 18.80 -13.46
C ALA A 66 6.60 20.28 -13.09
N VAL A 67 6.36 20.59 -11.82
CA VAL A 67 6.25 21.97 -11.32
C VAL A 67 7.54 22.75 -11.57
N LEU A 68 8.70 22.17 -11.29
CA LEU A 68 9.99 22.82 -11.55
C LEU A 68 10.20 23.13 -13.03
N LEU A 69 9.85 22.20 -13.92
CA LEU A 69 9.97 22.38 -15.36
C LEU A 69 9.03 23.44 -15.92
N ILE A 70 7.86 23.62 -15.31
CA ILE A 70 6.87 24.62 -15.74
C ILE A 70 7.20 26.00 -15.18
N ASN A 71 7.43 26.09 -13.87
CA ASN A 71 7.51 27.37 -13.16
C ASN A 71 8.94 27.90 -13.03
N GLY A 72 9.97 27.07 -13.23
CA GLY A 72 11.36 27.41 -12.93
C GLY A 72 11.62 27.72 -11.45
N THR A 73 10.67 27.42 -10.58
CA THR A 73 10.72 27.63 -9.12
C THR A 73 9.91 26.54 -8.43
N PHE A 74 10.27 26.22 -7.18
CA PHE A 74 9.57 25.22 -6.40
C PHE A 74 8.40 25.84 -5.64
N ASP A 75 7.28 26.02 -6.34
CA ASP A 75 6.01 26.46 -5.78
C ASP A 75 4.90 25.47 -6.16
N LEU A 76 4.47 24.67 -5.17
CA LEU A 76 3.42 23.66 -5.32
C LEU A 76 2.00 24.26 -5.21
N GLY A 77 1.86 25.52 -4.77
CA GLY A 77 0.55 26.16 -4.58
C GLY A 77 -0.35 26.11 -5.81
N PRO A 78 0.12 26.50 -7.00
CA PRO A 78 -0.66 26.41 -8.24
C PRO A 78 -1.08 24.98 -8.61
N LEU A 79 -0.22 23.99 -8.32
CA LEU A 79 -0.54 22.58 -8.54
C LEU A 79 -1.70 22.16 -7.65
N PHE A 80 -1.63 22.44 -6.35
CA PHE A 80 -2.69 22.10 -5.40
C PHE A 80 -4.01 22.82 -5.75
N VAL A 81 -3.97 24.09 -6.16
CA VAL A 81 -5.17 24.79 -6.66
C VAL A 81 -5.74 24.13 -7.91
N SER A 82 -4.90 23.62 -8.81
CA SER A 82 -5.34 22.97 -10.05
C SER A 82 -5.94 21.58 -9.79
N ILE A 83 -5.36 20.80 -8.88
CA ILE A 83 -5.85 19.46 -8.51
C ILE A 83 -7.14 19.53 -7.71
N ALA A 84 -7.32 20.56 -6.87
CA ALA A 84 -8.53 20.72 -6.05
C ALA A 84 -9.82 20.88 -6.89
N LYS A 85 -9.66 21.18 -8.19
CA LYS A 85 -10.76 21.29 -9.16
C LYS A 85 -11.13 19.95 -9.80
N GLU A 86 -10.31 18.91 -9.65
CA GLU A 86 -10.59 17.58 -10.16
C GLU A 86 -11.53 16.81 -9.22
N GLN A 87 -12.32 15.89 -9.79
CA GLN A 87 -13.18 14.98 -9.03
C GLN A 87 -12.34 13.89 -8.38
N ALA A 88 -12.48 13.70 -7.07
CA ALA A 88 -11.63 12.79 -6.29
C ALA A 88 -11.74 11.31 -6.73
N GLU A 89 -12.83 10.95 -7.40
CA GLU A 89 -13.10 9.62 -7.95
C GLU A 89 -12.24 9.29 -9.18
N ILE A 90 -11.62 10.30 -9.80
CA ILE A 90 -10.72 10.11 -10.94
C ILE A 90 -9.35 9.62 -10.42
N PRO A 91 -8.75 8.58 -11.03
CA PRO A 91 -7.41 8.11 -10.68
C PRO A 91 -6.41 9.25 -10.58
N VAL A 92 -5.60 9.23 -9.52
CA VAL A 92 -4.73 10.35 -9.15
C VAL A 92 -3.74 10.73 -10.25
N ARG A 93 -3.17 9.74 -10.96
CA ARG A 93 -2.27 9.96 -12.10
C ARG A 93 -2.96 10.81 -13.18
N ILE A 94 -4.20 10.47 -13.53
CA ILE A 94 -5.00 11.20 -14.52
C ILE A 94 -5.32 12.61 -14.03
N ARG A 95 -5.65 12.79 -12.74
CA ARG A 95 -5.86 14.12 -12.16
C ARG A 95 -4.61 14.98 -12.26
N LEU A 96 -3.44 14.40 -11.96
CA LEU A 96 -2.14 15.07 -12.06
C LEU A 96 -1.80 15.44 -13.50
N GLU A 97 -2.00 14.53 -14.47
CA GLU A 97 -1.77 14.81 -15.90
C GLU A 97 -2.58 16.02 -16.36
N ARG A 98 -3.87 16.08 -15.99
CA ARG A 98 -4.75 17.20 -16.32
C ARG A 98 -4.33 18.49 -15.64
N ALA A 99 -4.00 18.43 -14.35
CA ALA A 99 -3.57 19.60 -13.58
C ALA A 99 -2.27 20.19 -14.13
N VAL A 100 -1.26 19.34 -14.38
CA VAL A 100 0.03 19.70 -14.96
C VAL A 100 -0.14 20.23 -16.39
N SER A 101 -0.98 19.61 -17.22
CA SER A 101 -1.25 20.09 -18.58
C SER A 101 -1.87 21.50 -18.57
N ARG A 102 -2.79 21.78 -17.65
CA ARG A 102 -3.37 23.13 -17.50
C ARG A 102 -2.30 24.13 -17.07
N MET A 103 -1.53 23.82 -16.02
CA MET A 103 -0.47 24.69 -15.53
C MET A 103 0.55 25.03 -16.62
N ALA A 104 1.01 24.03 -17.38
CA ALA A 104 1.95 24.25 -18.47
C ALA A 104 1.39 25.22 -19.52
N LYS A 105 0.13 25.03 -19.95
CA LYS A 105 -0.53 25.92 -20.91
C LYS A 105 -0.69 27.34 -20.38
N GLU A 106 -1.07 27.50 -19.12
CA GLU A 106 -1.20 28.80 -18.46
C GLU A 106 0.15 29.53 -18.34
N ALA A 107 1.23 28.79 -18.13
CA ALA A 107 2.59 29.31 -18.09
C ALA A 107 3.24 29.51 -19.48
N GLY A 108 2.57 29.12 -20.56
CA GLY A 108 3.13 29.18 -21.92
C GLY A 108 4.23 28.13 -22.21
N VAL A 109 4.27 27.06 -21.42
CA VAL A 109 5.19 25.92 -21.56
C VAL A 109 4.49 24.80 -22.33
N ASP A 110 5.21 24.12 -23.23
CA ASP A 110 4.67 22.94 -23.93
C ASP A 110 4.35 21.83 -22.91
N PRO A 111 3.08 21.41 -22.77
CA PRO A 111 2.70 20.40 -21.78
C PRO A 111 3.29 19.01 -22.04
N VAL A 112 3.78 18.72 -23.26
CA VAL A 112 4.22 17.36 -23.63
C VAL A 112 5.24 16.79 -22.63
N HIS A 113 6.30 17.55 -22.33
CA HIS A 113 7.36 17.04 -21.46
C HIS A 113 6.93 16.90 -19.98
N PRO A 114 6.37 17.93 -19.32
CA PRO A 114 5.91 17.80 -17.93
C PRO A 114 4.82 16.73 -17.74
N VAL A 115 3.89 16.59 -18.68
CA VAL A 115 2.84 15.55 -18.61
C VAL A 115 3.44 14.16 -18.78
N SER A 116 4.43 13.99 -19.67
CA SER A 116 5.09 12.69 -19.86
C SER A 116 5.77 12.18 -18.60
N ILE A 117 6.28 13.07 -17.73
CA ILE A 117 6.87 12.69 -16.43
C ILE A 117 5.80 12.08 -15.51
N ILE A 118 4.58 12.62 -15.50
CA ILE A 118 3.47 12.05 -14.72
C ILE A 118 3.03 10.71 -15.29
N GLN A 119 2.88 10.61 -16.62
CA GLN A 119 2.44 9.37 -17.28
C GLN A 119 3.38 8.20 -17.02
N ASN A 120 4.68 8.49 -16.97
CA ASN A 120 5.72 7.49 -16.74
C ASN A 120 6.11 7.39 -15.26
N SER A 121 5.38 8.01 -14.34
CA SER A 121 5.78 8.07 -12.92
C SER A 121 5.86 6.71 -12.22
N GLU A 122 5.38 5.64 -12.84
CA GLU A 122 5.41 4.25 -12.33
C GLU A 122 6.40 3.36 -13.10
N THR A 123 7.28 3.93 -13.93
CA THR A 123 8.21 3.15 -14.78
C THR A 123 9.67 3.43 -14.46
N ILE A 124 10.50 2.38 -14.48
CA ILE A 124 11.92 2.46 -14.09
C ILE A 124 12.76 3.36 -15.00
N GLN A 125 12.34 3.55 -16.25
CA GLN A 125 13.01 4.45 -17.19
C GLN A 125 12.68 5.93 -16.93
N SER A 126 11.73 6.20 -16.03
CA SER A 126 11.25 7.54 -15.75
C SER A 126 12.02 8.18 -14.61
N PHE A 127 12.47 9.40 -14.88
CA PHE A 127 12.86 10.34 -13.84
C PHE A 127 11.58 11.01 -13.29
N PRO A 128 11.31 11.00 -11.97
CA PRO A 128 12.23 10.69 -10.87
C PRO A 128 12.06 9.29 -10.22
N PHE A 129 11.29 8.40 -10.83
CA PHE A 129 10.97 7.09 -10.25
C PHE A 129 12.24 6.22 -10.04
N ASP A 130 13.20 6.28 -10.96
CA ASP A 130 14.50 5.59 -10.85
C ASP A 130 15.24 5.91 -9.54
N ILE A 131 15.34 7.20 -9.20
CA ILE A 131 16.00 7.69 -7.97
C ILE A 131 15.25 7.17 -6.76
N PHE A 132 13.91 7.27 -6.77
CA PHE A 132 13.08 6.84 -5.67
C PHE A 132 13.27 5.34 -5.42
N GLN A 133 13.14 4.51 -6.46
CA GLN A 133 13.31 3.06 -6.38
C GLN A 133 14.70 2.66 -5.88
N GLU A 134 15.76 3.34 -6.33
CA GLU A 134 17.10 3.07 -5.82
C GLU A 134 17.22 3.36 -4.32
N MET A 135 16.55 4.41 -3.81
CA MET A 135 16.57 4.74 -2.38
C MET A 135 15.81 3.72 -1.53
N ILE A 136 14.57 3.37 -1.87
CA ILE A 136 13.80 2.42 -1.06
C ILE A 136 14.41 1.01 -1.08
N LEU A 137 14.83 0.52 -2.24
CA LEU A 137 15.43 -0.82 -2.35
C LEU A 137 16.89 -0.85 -1.87
N GLY A 138 17.59 0.27 -1.95
CA GLY A 138 19.04 0.32 -1.83
C GLY A 138 19.72 -0.13 -3.13
N SER A 139 20.89 0.43 -3.38
CA SER A 139 21.59 0.31 -4.66
C SER A 139 21.86 -1.14 -5.08
N ALA A 140 22.24 -2.01 -4.15
CA ALA A 140 22.55 -3.41 -4.49
C ALA A 140 21.33 -4.18 -5.03
N ARG A 141 20.16 -4.04 -4.39
CA ARG A 141 18.94 -4.71 -4.81
C ARG A 141 18.31 -4.06 -6.04
N PHE A 142 18.43 -2.73 -6.15
CA PHE A 142 18.06 -2.01 -7.35
C PHE A 142 18.78 -2.54 -8.60
N GLU A 143 20.11 -2.72 -8.52
CA GLU A 143 20.90 -3.27 -9.63
C GLU A 143 20.48 -4.70 -10.00
N GLU A 144 20.17 -5.53 -9.00
CA GLU A 144 19.72 -6.90 -9.21
C GLU A 144 18.35 -7.00 -9.88
N ILE A 145 17.39 -6.20 -9.42
CA ILE A 145 16.00 -6.26 -9.90
C ILE A 145 15.87 -5.65 -11.29
N TYR A 146 16.48 -4.48 -11.50
CA TYR A 146 16.30 -3.73 -12.74
C TYR A 146 17.41 -3.95 -13.76
N GLY A 147 18.54 -4.54 -13.37
CA GLY A 147 19.71 -4.67 -14.26
C GLY A 147 20.34 -3.31 -14.62
N ILE A 148 20.01 -2.26 -13.87
CA ILE A 148 20.49 -0.88 -14.08
C ILE A 148 21.54 -0.58 -13.03
N LYS A 149 22.71 -0.12 -13.46
CA LYS A 149 23.79 0.29 -12.56
C LYS A 149 23.33 1.44 -11.64
N SER A 150 23.59 1.30 -10.35
CA SER A 150 23.21 2.27 -9.33
C SER A 150 23.95 3.60 -9.51
N SER A 151 23.28 4.68 -9.14
CA SER A 151 23.79 6.06 -9.23
C SER A 151 24.00 6.72 -7.87
N LEU A 152 23.41 6.18 -6.80
CA LEU A 152 23.36 6.80 -5.47
C LEU A 152 24.28 6.10 -4.46
N ASN A 153 24.58 4.81 -4.65
CA ASN A 153 25.35 3.99 -3.71
C ASN A 153 24.83 4.10 -2.26
N VAL A 154 23.55 3.82 -2.07
CA VAL A 154 22.81 3.94 -0.80
C VAL A 154 22.35 2.58 -0.28
N GLU A 155 22.26 2.49 1.04
CA GLU A 155 21.51 1.42 1.71
C GLU A 155 20.00 1.63 1.53
N SER A 156 19.22 0.56 1.66
CA SER A 156 17.76 0.62 1.59
C SER A 156 17.17 1.54 2.64
N TYR A 157 16.34 2.49 2.20
CA TYR A 157 15.61 3.38 3.09
C TYR A 157 14.51 2.63 3.85
N LEU A 158 13.94 1.57 3.26
CA LEU A 158 13.00 0.70 3.97
C LEU A 158 13.68 0.04 5.18
N TYR A 159 14.87 -0.55 5.05
CA TYR A 159 15.56 -1.10 6.23
C TYR A 159 16.09 -0.03 7.18
N LYS A 160 16.56 1.09 6.65
CA LYS A 160 17.25 2.10 7.43
C LYS A 160 16.29 2.92 8.30
N TYR A 161 15.09 3.21 7.81
CA TYR A 161 14.17 4.13 8.46
C TYR A 161 12.89 3.47 8.97
N ASP A 162 12.37 2.42 8.34
CA ASP A 162 11.18 1.74 8.87
C ASP A 162 11.50 1.09 10.22
N LYS A 163 10.50 1.03 11.10
CA LYS A 163 10.66 0.46 12.44
C LYS A 163 9.63 -0.63 12.70
N PRO A 164 10.03 -1.82 13.18
CA PRO A 164 9.07 -2.87 13.51
C PRO A 164 8.25 -2.47 14.74
N LEU A 165 6.93 -2.66 14.63
CA LEU A 165 5.96 -2.44 15.71
C LEU A 165 5.59 -3.73 16.44
N LEU A 166 5.81 -4.89 15.81
CA LEU A 166 5.57 -6.19 16.43
C LEU A 166 6.72 -6.56 17.38
N SER A 167 6.40 -6.78 18.65
CA SER A 167 7.38 -7.18 19.67
C SER A 167 7.84 -8.63 19.47
N MET A 168 9.06 -8.94 19.94
CA MET A 168 9.59 -10.30 19.94
C MET A 168 8.66 -11.29 20.66
N ARG A 169 8.04 -10.87 21.76
CA ARG A 169 7.07 -11.69 22.50
C ARG A 169 5.84 -12.00 21.65
N ALA A 170 5.22 -10.98 21.05
CA ALA A 170 4.02 -11.18 20.22
C ALA A 170 4.33 -12.06 19.01
N LYS A 171 5.51 -11.91 18.41
CA LYS A 171 5.99 -12.78 17.32
C LYS A 171 6.12 -14.25 17.75
N THR A 172 6.78 -14.53 18.87
CA THR A 172 6.88 -15.91 19.39
C THR A 172 5.49 -16.49 19.64
N GLN A 173 4.60 -15.72 20.27
CA GLN A 173 3.22 -16.14 20.51
C GLN A 173 2.44 -16.41 19.23
N LEU A 174 2.62 -15.59 18.18
CA LEU A 174 2.00 -15.80 16.87
C LEU A 174 2.43 -17.13 16.26
N PHE A 175 3.73 -17.42 16.21
CA PHE A 175 4.22 -18.66 15.61
C PHE A 175 3.86 -19.92 16.41
N ASP A 176 3.81 -19.83 17.75
CA ASP A 176 3.29 -20.90 18.61
C ASP A 176 1.77 -21.08 18.36
N TRP A 177 1.03 -19.98 18.22
CA TRP A 177 -0.40 -20.00 17.96
C TRP A 177 -0.74 -20.63 16.60
N LEU A 178 0.10 -20.41 15.58
CA LEU A 178 -0.01 -20.97 14.22
C LEU A 178 0.28 -22.47 14.10
N GLN A 179 0.77 -23.14 15.16
CA GLN A 179 1.02 -24.59 15.13
C GLN A 179 -0.27 -25.44 15.06
N LYS A 180 -1.47 -24.83 15.14
CA LYS A 180 -2.75 -25.55 15.04
C LYS A 180 -3.32 -25.41 13.62
N ALA A 181 -3.82 -26.51 13.08
CA ALA A 181 -4.27 -26.59 11.68
C ALA A 181 -5.43 -25.64 11.33
N GLU A 182 -6.30 -25.31 12.29
CA GLU A 182 -7.44 -24.40 12.09
C GLU A 182 -7.10 -22.92 12.26
N ARG A 183 -5.80 -22.59 12.27
CA ARG A 183 -5.29 -21.23 12.46
C ARG A 183 -4.45 -20.78 11.27
N GLY A 184 -4.78 -19.61 10.74
CA GLY A 184 -4.09 -18.99 9.61
C GLY A 184 -3.59 -17.59 9.94
N CYS A 185 -2.56 -17.16 9.23
CA CYS A 185 -2.13 -15.76 9.23
C CYS A 185 -1.73 -15.34 7.82
N ALA A 186 -2.06 -14.12 7.44
CA ALA A 186 -1.59 -13.50 6.20
C ALA A 186 -1.41 -11.98 6.38
N ILE A 187 -0.74 -11.37 5.41
CA ILE A 187 -0.57 -9.92 5.31
C ILE A 187 -1.39 -9.43 4.11
N MET A 188 -2.14 -8.36 4.30
CA MET A 188 -2.90 -7.66 3.27
C MET A 188 -2.45 -6.20 3.23
N THR A 189 -1.72 -5.79 2.18
CA THR A 189 -1.08 -4.47 2.12
C THR A 189 -1.17 -3.83 0.73
N ASN A 190 -1.09 -2.51 0.66
CA ASN A 190 -0.91 -1.81 -0.61
C ASN A 190 0.58 -1.58 -0.94
N ARG A 191 1.52 -2.06 -0.11
CA ARG A 191 2.93 -2.08 -0.51
C ARG A 191 3.11 -2.92 -1.78
N PRO A 192 3.98 -2.48 -2.71
CA PRO A 192 4.36 -3.27 -3.86
C PRO A 192 4.86 -4.67 -3.49
N THR A 193 4.53 -5.62 -4.37
CA THR A 193 4.93 -7.04 -4.32
C THR A 193 5.31 -7.50 -5.73
N ARG A 194 5.84 -8.73 -5.83
CA ARG A 194 6.33 -9.38 -7.06
C ARG A 194 7.60 -8.72 -7.60
N GLU A 195 7.49 -7.93 -8.66
CA GLU A 195 8.63 -7.28 -9.31
C GLU A 195 9.27 -6.22 -8.41
N MET A 196 8.45 -5.56 -7.58
CA MET A 196 8.90 -4.63 -6.54
C MET A 196 8.71 -5.30 -5.17
N PRO A 197 9.78 -5.62 -4.43
CA PRO A 197 9.70 -6.44 -3.22
C PRO A 197 9.42 -5.65 -1.94
N ASP A 198 8.86 -4.43 -1.98
CA ASP A 198 8.75 -3.53 -0.83
C ASP A 198 8.05 -4.16 0.40
N ALA A 199 7.00 -4.96 0.19
CA ALA A 199 6.35 -5.69 1.27
C ALA A 199 7.27 -6.76 1.92
N LYS A 200 8.20 -7.34 1.15
CA LYS A 200 9.17 -8.32 1.66
C LYS A 200 10.15 -7.68 2.65
N TYR A 201 10.54 -6.41 2.44
CA TYR A 201 11.38 -5.69 3.40
C TYR A 201 10.67 -5.57 4.74
N ALA A 202 9.37 -5.29 4.73
CA ALA A 202 8.56 -5.25 5.95
C ALA A 202 8.46 -6.63 6.62
N GLN A 203 8.32 -7.72 5.85
CA GLN A 203 8.34 -9.08 6.40
C GLN A 203 9.68 -9.39 7.08
N GLU A 204 10.80 -9.08 6.43
CA GLU A 204 12.14 -9.33 6.99
C GLU A 204 12.39 -8.49 8.25
N LEU A 205 12.01 -7.21 8.22
CA LEU A 205 12.15 -6.31 9.37
C LEU A 205 11.32 -6.79 10.59
N THR A 206 10.19 -7.42 10.34
CA THR A 206 9.28 -7.93 11.39
C THR A 206 9.56 -9.39 11.76
N GLY A 207 10.35 -10.12 10.96
CA GLY A 207 10.60 -11.55 11.11
C GLY A 207 9.36 -12.40 10.79
N LEU A 208 8.59 -12.01 9.77
CA LEU A 208 7.37 -12.66 9.30
C LEU A 208 7.51 -13.16 7.84
N GLU A 209 8.71 -13.54 7.43
CA GLU A 209 9.05 -13.96 6.06
C GLU A 209 8.27 -15.20 5.60
N THR A 210 7.81 -16.02 6.54
CA THR A 210 7.01 -17.22 6.27
C THR A 210 5.51 -16.95 6.20
N ILE A 211 5.06 -15.75 6.57
CA ILE A 211 3.65 -15.37 6.49
C ILE A 211 3.34 -14.91 5.06
N PRO A 212 2.32 -15.45 4.38
CA PRO A 212 1.99 -15.07 3.01
C PRO A 212 1.51 -13.62 2.92
N VAL A 213 1.82 -12.95 1.80
CA VAL A 213 1.44 -11.57 1.51
C VAL A 213 0.51 -11.53 0.30
N SER A 214 -0.61 -10.84 0.44
CA SER A 214 -1.37 -10.28 -0.67
C SER A 214 -1.08 -8.78 -0.70
N GLY A 215 -0.30 -8.35 -1.69
CA GLY A 215 0.15 -6.98 -1.87
C GLY A 215 -0.39 -6.33 -3.14
N TYR A 216 0.11 -5.14 -3.47
CA TYR A 216 -0.36 -4.40 -4.65
C TYR A 216 0.02 -5.07 -5.99
N GLY A 217 1.16 -5.78 -6.04
CA GLY A 217 1.59 -6.51 -7.23
C GLY A 217 0.64 -7.67 -7.59
N GLU A 218 0.05 -8.32 -6.58
CA GLU A 218 -1.01 -9.32 -6.80
C GLU A 218 -2.25 -8.70 -7.46
N MET A 219 -2.64 -7.50 -7.01
CA MET A 219 -3.78 -6.77 -7.59
C MET A 219 -3.48 -6.30 -9.02
N GLY A 220 -2.22 -5.92 -9.30
CA GLY A 220 -1.73 -5.60 -10.63
C GLY A 220 -1.84 -6.78 -11.60
N TRP A 221 -1.36 -7.95 -11.18
CA TRP A 221 -1.50 -9.17 -11.99
C TRP A 221 -2.97 -9.51 -12.27
N LEU A 222 -3.85 -9.41 -11.27
CA LEU A 222 -5.27 -9.67 -11.49
C LEU A 222 -5.91 -8.66 -12.47
N ALA A 223 -5.46 -7.41 -12.44
CA ALA A 223 -5.89 -6.39 -13.39
C ALA A 223 -5.41 -6.66 -14.82
N GLU A 224 -4.23 -7.25 -14.99
CA GLU A 224 -3.76 -7.70 -16.31
C GLU A 224 -4.62 -8.84 -16.87
N GLU A 225 -5.01 -9.79 -16.02
CA GLU A 225 -5.82 -10.95 -16.41
C GLU A 225 -7.27 -10.60 -16.76
N PHE A 226 -7.90 -9.70 -15.98
CA PHE A 226 -9.34 -9.40 -16.10
C PHE A 226 -9.67 -7.97 -16.56
N GLY A 227 -8.64 -7.15 -16.81
CA GLY A 227 -8.76 -5.75 -17.19
C GLY A 227 -8.98 -4.79 -16.01
N GLY A 228 -8.76 -3.51 -16.25
CA GLY A 228 -8.85 -2.45 -15.25
C GLY A 228 -7.49 -2.06 -14.67
N GLU A 229 -7.50 -1.43 -13.49
CA GLU A 229 -6.28 -1.04 -12.76
C GLU A 229 -6.21 -1.80 -11.43
N ALA A 230 -5.01 -2.02 -10.90
CA ALA A 230 -4.78 -2.70 -9.62
C ALA A 230 -5.62 -2.10 -8.46
N ALA A 231 -5.85 -0.78 -8.48
CA ALA A 231 -6.68 -0.08 -7.51
C ALA A 231 -8.14 -0.60 -7.45
N ASN A 232 -8.68 -1.13 -8.55
CA ASN A 232 -10.04 -1.71 -8.60
C ASN A 232 -10.14 -3.01 -7.79
N TYR A 233 -9.02 -3.71 -7.61
CA TYR A 233 -8.93 -4.98 -6.91
C TYR A 233 -8.33 -4.84 -5.51
N SER A 234 -7.65 -3.73 -5.24
CA SER A 234 -7.06 -3.37 -3.95
C SER A 234 -8.11 -2.99 -2.90
N LYS A 235 -7.68 -2.75 -1.65
CA LYS A 235 -8.56 -2.25 -0.58
C LYS A 235 -9.29 -0.99 -1.10
N PRO A 236 -10.63 -0.87 -0.96
CA PRO A 236 -11.54 -1.65 -0.11
C PRO A 236 -12.24 -2.86 -0.78
N SER A 237 -11.74 -3.36 -1.90
CA SER A 237 -12.33 -4.52 -2.58
C SER A 237 -12.26 -5.79 -1.73
N PRO A 238 -13.34 -6.60 -1.65
CA PRO A 238 -13.34 -7.86 -0.92
C PRO A 238 -12.34 -8.88 -1.47
N ILE A 239 -11.91 -8.72 -2.74
CA ILE A 239 -10.95 -9.61 -3.39
C ILE A 239 -9.63 -9.61 -2.62
N HIS A 240 -9.15 -8.43 -2.20
CA HIS A 240 -7.88 -8.30 -1.51
C HIS A 240 -7.88 -9.00 -0.14
N ALA A 241 -8.96 -8.86 0.63
CA ALA A 241 -9.08 -9.56 1.92
C ALA A 241 -9.24 -11.07 1.72
N LEU A 242 -10.07 -11.49 0.75
CA LEU A 242 -10.32 -12.90 0.49
C LEU A 242 -9.08 -13.62 -0.04
N SER A 243 -8.28 -12.98 -0.91
CA SER A 243 -7.01 -13.55 -1.38
C SER A 243 -6.02 -13.75 -0.24
N ALA A 244 -5.91 -12.79 0.69
CA ALA A 244 -5.06 -12.94 1.88
C ALA A 244 -5.55 -14.07 2.79
N VAL A 245 -6.86 -14.19 3.01
CA VAL A 245 -7.46 -15.28 3.79
C VAL A 245 -7.17 -16.64 3.16
N LEU A 246 -7.35 -16.79 1.85
CA LEU A 246 -7.04 -18.03 1.13
C LEU A 246 -5.54 -18.37 1.19
N ALA A 247 -4.68 -17.35 1.03
CA ALA A 247 -3.24 -17.53 1.11
C ALA A 247 -2.78 -18.02 2.49
N SER A 248 -3.50 -17.66 3.56
CA SER A 248 -3.20 -18.10 4.93
C SER A 248 -3.23 -19.62 5.14
N PHE A 249 -3.84 -20.36 4.21
CA PHE A 249 -3.82 -21.84 4.18
C PHE A 249 -2.65 -22.43 3.38
N GLY A 250 -1.66 -21.63 2.99
CA GLY A 250 -0.49 -22.07 2.23
C GLY A 250 -0.77 -22.29 0.74
N LYS A 251 -1.84 -21.70 0.22
CA LYS A 251 -2.24 -21.79 -1.18
C LYS A 251 -1.42 -20.83 -2.04
N GLU A 252 -1.20 -21.20 -3.30
CA GLU A 252 -0.47 -20.36 -4.27
C GLU A 252 -1.23 -19.05 -4.55
N SER A 253 -0.48 -17.95 -4.69
CA SER A 253 -1.01 -16.58 -4.75
C SER A 253 -1.97 -16.35 -5.93
N ASN A 254 -1.59 -16.73 -7.15
CA ASN A 254 -2.46 -16.57 -8.33
C ASN A 254 -3.76 -17.36 -8.17
N GLN A 255 -3.70 -18.59 -7.65
CA GLN A 255 -4.90 -19.37 -7.38
C GLN A 255 -5.83 -18.70 -6.35
N CYS A 256 -5.27 -18.09 -5.30
CA CYS A 256 -6.05 -17.32 -4.32
C CYS A 256 -6.77 -16.13 -4.96
N LEU A 257 -6.09 -15.40 -5.84
CA LEU A 257 -6.64 -14.23 -6.53
C LEU A 257 -7.77 -14.62 -7.50
N LEU A 258 -7.56 -15.68 -8.28
CA LEU A 258 -8.57 -16.20 -9.20
C LEU A 258 -9.84 -16.63 -8.45
N GLU A 259 -9.71 -17.37 -7.36
CA GLU A 259 -10.86 -17.82 -6.57
C GLU A 259 -11.57 -16.65 -5.88
N ALA A 260 -10.81 -15.69 -5.34
CA ALA A 260 -11.38 -14.49 -4.76
C ALA A 260 -12.16 -13.66 -5.81
N HIS A 261 -11.63 -13.53 -7.03
CA HIS A 261 -12.32 -12.86 -8.13
C HIS A 261 -13.61 -13.58 -8.54
N ILE A 262 -13.54 -14.89 -8.75
CA ILE A 262 -14.68 -15.74 -9.14
C ILE A 262 -15.79 -15.69 -8.08
N ALA A 263 -15.43 -15.66 -6.79
CA ALA A 263 -16.39 -15.51 -5.68
C ALA A 263 -17.22 -14.22 -5.79
N THR A 264 -16.66 -13.12 -6.28
CA THR A 264 -17.43 -11.88 -6.51
C THR A 264 -18.49 -12.01 -7.60
N LYS A 265 -18.42 -13.06 -8.43
CA LYS A 265 -19.41 -13.41 -9.45
C LYS A 265 -20.43 -14.45 -8.96
N GLY A 266 -20.33 -14.88 -7.71
CA GLY A 266 -21.25 -15.81 -7.07
C GLY A 266 -20.86 -17.29 -7.17
N ASP A 267 -19.65 -17.60 -7.66
CA ASP A 267 -19.14 -18.97 -7.71
C ASP A 267 -18.04 -19.16 -6.67
N PHE A 268 -18.23 -20.14 -5.77
CA PHE A 268 -17.43 -20.30 -4.57
C PHE A 268 -16.76 -21.67 -4.56
N SER A 269 -15.43 -21.69 -4.46
CA SER A 269 -14.65 -22.92 -4.39
C SER A 269 -14.86 -23.66 -3.07
N ASP A 270 -14.51 -24.95 -3.05
CA ASP A 270 -14.48 -25.76 -1.83
C ASP A 270 -13.60 -25.13 -0.74
N ASP A 271 -12.52 -24.46 -1.13
CA ASP A 271 -11.63 -23.77 -0.18
C ASP A 271 -12.29 -22.56 0.48
N ILE A 272 -13.13 -21.83 -0.26
CA ILE A 272 -13.94 -20.77 0.33
C ILE A 272 -15.04 -21.36 1.21
N MET A 273 -15.67 -22.47 0.79
CA MET A 273 -16.69 -23.15 1.60
C MET A 273 -16.12 -23.65 2.94
N ARG A 274 -14.83 -23.99 3.02
CA ARG A 274 -14.15 -24.38 4.28
C ARG A 274 -14.07 -23.25 5.31
N LEU A 275 -14.28 -22.00 4.90
CA LEU A 275 -14.32 -20.84 5.81
C LEU A 275 -15.55 -20.83 6.72
N ASP A 276 -16.51 -21.74 6.55
CA ASP A 276 -17.64 -21.86 7.45
C ASP A 276 -17.20 -22.07 8.92
N GLY A 277 -17.70 -21.22 9.81
CA GLY A 277 -17.37 -21.18 11.22
C GLY A 277 -16.03 -20.50 11.57
N TYR A 278 -15.36 -19.82 10.63
CA TYR A 278 -14.13 -19.07 10.93
C TYR A 278 -14.42 -17.67 11.50
N GLU A 279 -13.58 -17.27 12.46
CA GLU A 279 -13.41 -15.87 12.85
C GLU A 279 -12.18 -15.26 12.17
N ILE A 280 -12.37 -14.14 11.49
CA ILE A 280 -11.31 -13.42 10.79
C ILE A 280 -11.01 -12.14 11.56
N TRP A 281 -9.78 -12.00 12.03
CA TRP A 281 -9.30 -10.90 12.84
C TRP A 281 -8.40 -10.02 11.97
N VAL A 282 -8.87 -8.81 11.65
CA VAL A 282 -8.16 -7.89 10.76
C VAL A 282 -7.60 -6.74 11.58
N LEU A 283 -6.27 -6.59 11.57
CA LEU A 283 -5.54 -5.51 12.22
C LEU A 283 -5.14 -4.49 11.15
N GLU A 284 -5.70 -3.28 11.24
CA GLU A 284 -5.54 -2.23 10.22
C GLU A 284 -5.38 -0.84 10.84
N ASP A 285 -4.62 0.05 10.22
CA ASP A 285 -4.53 1.48 10.57
C ASP A 285 -5.40 2.38 9.65
N THR A 286 -5.90 1.84 8.53
CA THR A 286 -6.76 2.57 7.58
C THR A 286 -8.21 2.06 7.50
N PRO A 287 -9.19 2.94 7.21
CA PRO A 287 -10.56 2.52 6.92
C PRO A 287 -10.67 1.58 5.71
N ALA A 288 -9.81 1.72 4.70
CA ALA A 288 -9.90 0.96 3.46
C ALA A 288 -9.74 -0.55 3.67
N GLY A 289 -8.76 -0.97 4.49
CA GLY A 289 -8.59 -2.39 4.80
C GLY A 289 -9.70 -2.93 5.71
N ILE A 290 -10.24 -2.11 6.63
CA ILE A 290 -11.41 -2.49 7.44
C ILE A 290 -12.64 -2.73 6.54
N MET A 291 -12.88 -1.82 5.57
CA MET A 291 -13.97 -1.97 4.60
C MET A 291 -13.77 -3.20 3.70
N SER A 292 -12.53 -3.49 3.27
CA SER A 292 -12.18 -4.70 2.52
C SER A 292 -12.60 -5.97 3.25
N ALA A 293 -12.21 -6.08 4.53
CA ALA A 293 -12.57 -7.22 5.36
C ALA A 293 -14.08 -7.33 5.61
N ASP A 294 -14.76 -6.21 5.84
CA ASP A 294 -16.21 -6.17 6.03
C ASP A 294 -16.97 -6.58 4.76
N ALA A 295 -16.52 -6.11 3.59
CA ALA A 295 -17.05 -6.50 2.28
C ALA A 295 -16.86 -7.99 2.00
N MET A 296 -15.68 -8.53 2.31
CA MET A 296 -15.42 -9.98 2.23
C MET A 296 -16.36 -10.75 3.17
N GLY A 297 -16.50 -10.33 4.42
CA GLY A 297 -17.42 -10.97 5.36
C GLY A 297 -18.87 -10.95 4.86
N LYS A 298 -19.32 -9.85 4.25
CA LYS A 298 -20.65 -9.73 3.63
C LYS A 298 -20.80 -10.67 2.43
N LEU A 299 -19.77 -10.77 1.58
CA LEU A 299 -19.75 -11.69 0.45
C LEU A 299 -19.92 -13.15 0.91
N LEU A 300 -19.13 -13.58 1.91
CA LEU A 300 -19.17 -14.94 2.44
C LEU A 300 -20.50 -15.25 3.14
N ARG A 301 -21.01 -14.33 3.99
CA ARG A 301 -22.32 -14.50 4.64
C ARG A 301 -23.48 -14.47 3.65
N GLY A 302 -23.37 -13.72 2.56
CA GLY A 302 -24.34 -13.72 1.46
C GLY A 302 -24.52 -15.09 0.82
N GLN A 303 -23.49 -15.93 0.89
CA GLN A 303 -23.51 -17.33 0.46
C GLN A 303 -23.97 -18.31 1.55
N GLY A 304 -24.33 -17.82 2.72
CA GLY A 304 -24.80 -18.63 3.84
C GLY A 304 -23.71 -19.19 4.75
N LEU A 305 -22.45 -18.77 4.60
CA LEU A 305 -21.36 -19.16 5.50
C LEU A 305 -21.45 -18.40 6.84
N ASP A 306 -21.23 -19.09 7.95
CA ASP A 306 -21.11 -18.49 9.28
C ASP A 306 -19.68 -17.96 9.47
N VAL A 307 -19.42 -16.74 8.98
CA VAL A 307 -18.12 -16.06 9.10
C VAL A 307 -18.27 -14.78 9.90
N LYS A 308 -17.44 -14.65 10.94
CA LYS A 308 -17.34 -13.44 11.77
C LYS A 308 -16.09 -12.66 11.41
N VAL A 309 -16.24 -11.35 11.22
CA VAL A 309 -15.10 -10.44 10.99
C VAL A 309 -14.92 -9.54 12.21
N ASN A 310 -13.82 -9.72 12.92
CA ASN A 310 -13.39 -8.89 14.04
C ASN A 310 -12.45 -7.81 13.49
N LYS A 311 -12.88 -6.54 13.60
CA LYS A 311 -12.21 -5.37 13.04
C LYS A 311 -11.41 -4.68 14.13
N LEU A 312 -10.08 -4.70 14.05
CA LEU A 312 -9.19 -4.09 15.04
C LEU A 312 -8.42 -2.93 14.38
N GLY A 313 -8.71 -1.71 14.83
CA GLY A 313 -8.02 -0.50 14.37
C GLY A 313 -6.75 -0.27 15.18
N ILE A 314 -5.62 0.01 14.55
CA ILE A 314 -4.34 0.28 15.23
C ILE A 314 -3.95 1.73 15.02
N THR A 315 -4.00 2.55 16.07
CA THR A 315 -3.54 3.94 15.98
C THR A 315 -3.41 4.62 17.35
N TYR A 316 -2.47 5.57 17.46
CA TYR A 316 -2.41 6.54 18.56
C TYR A 316 -3.13 7.86 18.24
N SER A 317 -3.59 8.05 16.99
CA SER A 317 -4.23 9.30 16.56
C SER A 317 -5.72 9.30 16.86
N PRO A 318 -6.24 10.23 17.69
CA PRO A 318 -7.68 10.36 17.94
C PRO A 318 -8.49 10.70 16.67
N VAL A 319 -7.84 11.25 15.65
CA VAL A 319 -8.48 11.52 14.36
C VAL A 319 -8.64 10.22 13.56
N LYS A 320 -7.57 9.44 13.38
CA LYS A 320 -7.65 8.14 12.71
C LYS A 320 -8.59 7.18 13.45
N ALA A 321 -8.55 7.18 14.79
CA ALA A 321 -9.42 6.34 15.62
C ALA A 321 -10.89 6.52 15.27
N ARG A 322 -11.37 7.77 15.16
CA ARG A 322 -12.76 8.07 14.78
C ARG A 322 -13.15 7.50 13.41
N TYR A 323 -12.25 7.53 12.43
CA TYR A 323 -12.52 6.96 11.12
C TYR A 323 -12.60 5.43 11.15
N LEU A 324 -11.74 4.78 11.94
CA LEU A 324 -11.76 3.32 12.12
C LEU A 324 -13.01 2.87 12.90
N GLU A 325 -13.35 3.58 13.98
CA GLU A 325 -14.56 3.34 14.78
C GLU A 325 -15.83 3.52 13.94
N ALA A 326 -15.86 4.50 13.03
CA ALA A 326 -16.96 4.70 12.09
C ALA A 326 -17.18 3.49 11.15
N GLN A 327 -16.14 2.69 10.89
CA GLN A 327 -16.25 1.41 10.17
C GLN A 327 -16.55 0.22 11.10
N GLY A 328 -16.79 0.48 12.39
CA GLY A 328 -17.09 -0.52 13.42
C GLY A 328 -15.86 -1.28 13.91
N ALA A 329 -14.66 -0.70 13.81
CA ALA A 329 -13.46 -1.28 14.38
C ALA A 329 -13.34 -0.96 15.88
N GLN A 330 -12.85 -1.91 16.67
CA GLN A 330 -12.35 -1.65 18.01
C GLN A 330 -10.92 -1.12 17.89
N VAL A 331 -10.65 0.07 18.44
CA VAL A 331 -9.33 0.72 18.31
C VAL A 331 -8.40 0.34 19.47
N PHE A 332 -7.14 0.08 19.12
CA PHE A 332 -6.03 -0.20 20.02
C PHE A 332 -4.87 0.72 19.70
N GLU A 333 -4.10 1.05 20.73
CA GLU A 333 -2.92 1.89 20.60
C GLU A 333 -1.81 1.23 19.77
N ASN A 334 -1.64 -0.09 19.87
CA ASN A 334 -0.65 -0.82 19.09
C ASN A 334 -1.06 -2.29 18.84
N VAL A 335 -0.42 -2.88 17.84
CA VAL A 335 -0.64 -4.27 17.39
C VAL A 335 -0.46 -5.30 18.50
N ASN A 336 0.48 -5.08 19.44
CA ASN A 336 0.77 -6.06 20.49
C ASN A 336 -0.41 -6.21 21.47
N ILE A 337 -1.06 -5.10 21.84
CA ILE A 337 -2.25 -5.12 22.71
C ILE A 337 -3.43 -5.78 21.97
N ALA A 338 -3.60 -5.46 20.69
CA ALA A 338 -4.67 -6.04 19.87
C ALA A 338 -4.54 -7.57 19.76
N LEU A 339 -3.31 -8.10 19.65
CA LEU A 339 -3.05 -9.53 19.53
C LEU A 339 -3.34 -10.33 20.81
N ASP A 340 -3.22 -9.73 22.00
CA ASP A 340 -3.58 -10.41 23.25
C ASP A 340 -5.06 -10.86 23.27
N GLY A 341 -5.93 -10.19 22.50
CA GLY A 341 -7.31 -10.61 22.29
C GLY A 341 -7.45 -11.75 21.27
N ALA A 342 -6.69 -11.69 20.18
CA ALA A 342 -6.74 -12.67 19.09
C ALA A 342 -6.23 -14.07 19.50
N PHE A 343 -5.28 -14.13 20.45
CA PHE A 343 -4.69 -15.39 20.91
C PHE A 343 -5.54 -16.17 21.92
N ARG A 344 -6.55 -15.54 22.53
CA ARG A 344 -7.48 -16.19 23.48
C ARG A 344 -8.47 -17.08 22.75
#